data_AF-A0A6V7KG25-F1
#
_entry.id   AF-A0A6V7KG25-F1
#
_cell.length_a   1.000
_cell.length_b   1.000
_cell.length_c   1.000
_cell.angle_alpha   90.00
_cell.angle_beta   90.00
_cell.angle_gamma   90.00
#
_symmetry.space_group_name_H-M   'P 1'
#
loop_
_entity.id
_entity.type
_entity.pdbx_description
1 polymer ?
#
loop_
_entity_poly.entity_id
_entity_poly.type
_entity_poly.pdbx_seq_one_letter_code
_entity_poly.pdbx_strand_id
1 'polypeptide(L)' 'VLAKRDPQQEKEAQEWIEAVLGRKFPVGELFEDVIRDGQVLCEVMNKLAPGSVPKINTSGGQFKMMENIN' A
#
# COMPACT_ATOMS: atom_id res chain seq x y z
N VAL A 1 -20.59 4.39 3.85
CA VAL A 1 -20.54 3.02 4.40
C VAL A 1 -19.29 2.93 5.25
N LEU A 2 -19.40 3.04 6.58
CA LEU A 2 -18.29 2.70 7.47
C LEU A 2 -18.36 1.19 7.70
N ALA A 3 -17.93 0.43 6.70
CA ALA A 3 -17.80 -1.01 6.82
C ALA A 3 -16.73 -1.29 7.87
N LYS A 4 -17.07 -2.09 8.88
CA LYS A 4 -16.05 -2.67 9.77
C LYS A 4 -15.09 -3.44 8.87
N ARG A 5 -13.78 -3.31 9.14
CA ARG A 5 -12.79 -4.07 8.38
C ARG A 5 -13.03 -5.56 8.60
N ASP A 6 -13.09 -6.28 7.49
CA ASP A 6 -13.24 -7.72 7.47
C ASP A 6 -11.83 -8.34 7.35
N PRO A 7 -11.37 -9.12 8.35
CA PRO A 7 -10.04 -9.75 8.30
C PRO A 7 -9.82 -10.62 7.05
N GLN A 8 -10.89 -11.21 6.51
CA GLN A 8 -10.79 -12.01 5.30
C GLN A 8 -10.52 -11.13 4.08
N GLN A 9 -11.17 -9.97 3.98
CA GLN A 9 -10.93 -9.01 2.90
C GLN A 9 -9.55 -8.38 2.99
N GLU A 10 -9.06 -8.08 4.20
CA GLU A 10 -7.68 -7.58 4.40
C GLU A 10 -6.66 -8.61 3.92
N LYS A 11 -6.88 -9.89 4.23
CA LYS A 11 -6.00 -10.97 3.76
C LYS A 11 -6.03 -11.11 2.24
N GLU A 12 -7.22 -11.11 1.63
CA GLU A 12 -7.36 -11.16 0.16
C GLU A 12 -6.70 -9.96 -0.52
N ALA A 13 -6.86 -8.76 0.04
CA ALA A 13 -6.21 -7.55 -0.45
C ALA A 13 -4.67 -7.66 -0.33
N GLN A 14 -4.16 -8.14 0.80
CA GLN A 14 -2.74 -8.37 0.99
C GLN A 14 -2.19 -9.35 -0.05
N GLU A 15 -2.81 -10.52 -0.21
CA GLU A 15 -2.39 -11.55 -1.17
C GLU A 15 -2.36 -11.01 -2.60
N TRP A 16 -3.38 -10.22 -2.98
CA TRP A 16 -3.44 -9.57 -4.29
C TRP A 16 -2.31 -8.55 -4.49
N ILE A 17 -2.07 -7.66 -3.52
CA ILE A 17 -0.98 -6.68 -3.59
C ILE A 17 0.37 -7.38 -3.73
N GLU A 18 0.62 -8.42 -2.91
CA GLU A 18 1.85 -9.20 -2.95
C GLU A 18 2.05 -9.89 -4.31
N ALA A 19 0.97 -10.41 -4.90
CA ALA A 19 1.01 -11.02 -6.22
C ALA A 19 1.30 -10.00 -7.33
N VAL A 20 0.73 -8.79 -7.26
CA VAL A 20 1.00 -7.71 -8.21
C VAL A 20 2.44 -7.24 -8.13
N LEU A 21 2.96 -7.01 -6.91
CA LEU A 21 4.33 -6.51 -6.70
C LEU A 21 5.40 -7.60 -6.83
N GLY A 22 5.04 -8.87 -6.68
CA GLY A 22 5.98 -9.99 -6.65
C GLY A 22 6.84 -10.05 -5.38
N ARG A 23 6.39 -9.40 -4.29
CA ARG A 23 7.06 -9.38 -2.99
C ARG A 23 6.06 -9.54 -1.86
N LYS A 24 6.50 -10.12 -0.73
CA LYS A 24 5.68 -10.32 0.47
C LYS A 24 5.72 -9.10 1.39
N PHE A 25 4.65 -8.89 2.15
CA PHE A 25 4.63 -7.89 3.22
C PHE A 25 5.64 -8.27 4.32
N PRO A 26 6.16 -7.29 5.08
CA PRO A 26 7.03 -7.56 6.21
C PRO A 26 6.37 -8.51 7.23
N VAL A 27 7.13 -9.50 7.70
CA VAL A 27 6.64 -10.47 8.68
C VAL A 27 6.42 -9.76 10.02
N GLY A 28 5.22 -9.91 10.60
CA GLY A 28 4.88 -9.36 11.90
C GLY A 28 4.29 -7.94 11.87
N GLU A 29 4.15 -7.33 10.69
CA GLU A 29 3.47 -6.05 10.55
C GLU A 29 1.99 -6.23 10.20
N LEU A 30 1.15 -5.32 10.72
CA LEU A 30 -0.28 -5.31 10.42
C LEU A 30 -0.49 -4.78 9.00
N PHE A 31 -1.49 -5.33 8.31
CA PHE A 31 -1.88 -4.88 6.97
C PHE A 31 -2.02 -3.36 6.89
N GLU A 32 -2.65 -2.75 7.90
CA GLU A 32 -2.87 -1.32 7.96
C GLU A 32 -1.60 -0.50 8.09
N ASP A 33 -0.59 -0.99 8.80
CA ASP A 33 0.66 -0.28 9.00
C ASP A 33 1.50 -0.29 7.72
N VAL A 34 1.46 -1.40 6.98
CA VAL A 34 2.18 -1.56 5.71
C VAL A 34 1.62 -0.65 4.61
N ILE A 35 0.31 -0.42 4.56
CA ILE A 35 -0.31 0.44 3.53
C ILE A 35 -0.49 1.90 3.96
N ARG A 36 -0.30 2.22 5.25
CA ARG A 36 -0.61 3.54 5.84
C ARG A 36 0.21 4.67 5.25
N ASP A 37 1.46 4.41 4.84
CA ASP A 37 2.34 5.44 4.29
C ASP A 37 2.19 5.64 2.77
N GLY A 38 1.31 4.85 2.13
CA GLY A 38 0.97 4.94 0.72
C GLY A 38 2.04 4.42 -0.25
N GLN A 39 3.25 4.08 0.20
CA GLN A 39 4.33 3.67 -0.70
C GLN A 39 3.95 2.41 -1.48
N VAL A 40 3.46 1.40 -0.77
CA VAL A 40 3.02 0.13 -1.37
C VAL A 40 1.89 0.35 -2.38
N LEU A 41 0.95 1.24 -2.08
CA LEU A 41 -0.16 1.57 -2.96
C LEU A 41 0.32 2.27 -4.25
N CYS A 42 1.24 3.22 -4.12
CA CYS A 42 1.84 3.87 -5.28
C CYS A 42 2.62 2.90 -6.17
N GLU A 43 3.35 1.96 -5.57
CA GLU A 43 4.06 0.92 -6.33
C GLU A 43 3.09 0.00 -7.08
N VAL A 44 1.98 -0.40 -6.44
CA VAL A 44 0.94 -1.21 -7.10
C VAL A 44 0.39 -0.47 -8.31
N MET A 45 0.05 0.81 -8.16
CA MET A 45 -0.45 1.63 -9.26
C MET A 45 0.55 1.74 -10.41
N ASN A 46 1.83 1.97 -10.10
CA ASN A 46 2.88 2.02 -11.12
C ASN A 46 3.15 0.67 -11.79
N LYS A 47 2.88 -0.44 -11.09
CA LYS A 47 2.98 -1.79 -11.67
C LYS A 47 1.83 -2.08 -12.65
N LEU A 48 0.62 -1.64 -12.32
CA LEU A 48 -0.57 -1.84 -13.15
C LEU A 48 -0.59 -0.88 -14.35
N ALA A 49 -0.22 0.37 -14.13
CA ALA A 49 -0.18 1.43 -15.13
C ALA A 49 1.11 2.24 -14.95
N PRO A 50 2.18 1.90 -15.70
CA PRO A 50 3.47 2.57 -15.59
C PRO A 50 3.36 4.10 -15.74
N GLY A 51 3.92 4.83 -14.78
CA GLY A 51 3.91 6.30 -14.77
C GLY A 51 2.69 6.94 -14.10
N SER A 52 1.78 6.16 -13.52
CA SER A 52 0.61 6.69 -12.79
C SER A 52 0.99 7.57 -11.59
N VAL A 53 2.02 7.17 -10.84
CA VAL A 53 2.55 7.92 -9.71
C VAL A 53 3.99 8.34 -10.03
N PRO A 54 4.21 9.59 -10.49
CA PRO A 54 5.52 10.04 -10.97
C PRO A 54 6.55 10.18 -9.84
N LYS A 55 6.11 10.36 -8.59
CA LYS A 55 6.97 10.52 -7.43
C LYS A 55 6.37 9.79 -6.23
N ILE A 56 7.16 8.89 -5.65
CA ILE A 56 6.83 8.18 -4.41
C ILE A 56 7.77 8.70 -3.34
N ASN A 57 7.21 9.20 -2.23
CA ASN A 57 8.00 9.62 -1.09
C ASN A 57 8.37 8.38 -0.27
N THR A 58 9.66 8.04 -0.22
CA THR A 58 10.19 6.87 0.51
C THR A 58 10.89 7.21 1.83
N SER A 59 11.06 8.51 2.11
CA SER A 59 11.73 9.00 3.31
C SER A 59 11.29 10.43 3.64
N GLY A 60 11.24 10.75 4.93
CA GLY A 60 10.87 12.06 5.46
C GLY A 60 9.91 11.95 6.63
N GLY A 61 9.37 13.09 7.08
CA GLY A 61 8.35 13.12 8.13
C GLY A 61 7.00 12.59 7.65
N GLN A 62 6.12 12.29 8.60
CA GLN A 62 4.79 11.70 8.36
C GLN A 62 3.97 12.47 7.31
N PHE A 63 4.00 13.81 7.33
CA PHE A 63 3.31 14.66 6.35
C PHE A 63 3.73 14.38 4.91
N LYS A 64 5.02 14.11 4.68
CA LYS A 64 5.54 13.81 3.35
C LYS A 64 5.10 12.42 2.88
N MET A 65 4.94 11.47 3.80
CA MET A 65 4.39 10.15 3.46
C MET A 65 2.90 10.22 3.13
N MET A 66 2.13 11.08 3.82
CA MET A 66 0.71 11.29 3.50
C MET A 66 0.48 11.77 2.07
N GLU A 67 1.44 12.49 1.45
CA GLU A 67 1.34 12.90 0.04
C GLU A 67 1.28 11.73 -0.95
N ASN A 68 1.65 10.51 -0.54
CA ASN A 68 1.51 9.31 -1.36
C ASN A 68 0.03 8.88 -1.54
N ILE A 69 -0.89 9.33 -0.66
CA ILE A 69 -2.31 8.92 -0.62
C ILE A 69 -3.25 10.10 -1.01
N ASN A 70 -2.72 11.09 -1.73
CA ASN A 70 -3.45 12.33 -2.05
C ASN A 70 -4.41 12.19 -3.23
#